data_AF-A0A934R499-F1
#
_entry.id   AF-A0A934R499-F1
#
_cell.length_a   1.000
_cell.length_b   1.000
_cell.length_c   1.000
_cell.angle_alpha   90.00
_cell.angle_beta   90.00
_cell.angle_gamma   90.00
#
_symmetry.space_group_name_H-M   'P 1'
#
loop_
_entity.id
_entity.type
_entity.pdbx_description
1 polymer ?
#
loop_
_entity_poly.entity_id
_entity_poly.type
_entity_poly.pdbx_seq_one_letter_code
_entity_poly.pdbx_strand_id
1 'polypeptide(L)'
;MKHALVLLCAALLPSCIHTSVAPVANPEGVPVVIRIPGVRPGQKPAKEHIAAMEKKIEEGIVGKSAPAKPDPAVLAMGTIGRFGEVRTKRGEKFAAYAPMVVIRSTYPEEMVDRAAGLTAAAYYRSAKKHFQVTPVTELASPPPKNKP
;
A
#
# COMPACT_ATOMS: atom_id res chain seq x y z
N MET A 1 44.25 -5.73 39.08
CA MET A 1 44.03 -5.09 37.75
C MET A 1 42.68 -5.55 37.23
N LYS A 2 41.65 -4.76 37.57
CA LYS A 2 40.28 -4.91 37.04
C LYS A 2 40.22 -4.11 35.73
N HIS A 3 39.21 -4.35 34.90
CA HIS A 3 38.94 -3.69 33.60
C HIS A 3 39.43 -4.43 32.36
N ALA A 4 39.01 -5.69 32.20
CA ALA A 4 39.02 -6.37 30.92
C ALA A 4 37.66 -7.04 30.66
N LEU A 5 36.55 -6.28 30.77
CA LEU A 5 35.23 -6.80 30.41
C LEU A 5 34.15 -5.70 30.26
N VAL A 6 34.38 -4.64 29.46
CA VAL A 6 33.31 -3.66 29.13
C VAL A 6 33.35 -3.23 27.66
N LEU A 7 33.80 -4.10 26.76
CA LEU A 7 33.88 -3.78 25.32
C LEU A 7 33.17 -4.77 24.40
N LEU A 8 32.29 -5.64 24.94
CA LEU A 8 31.65 -6.72 24.18
C LEU A 8 30.11 -6.76 24.24
N CYS A 9 29.43 -5.64 24.49
CA CYS A 9 27.95 -5.59 24.49
C CYS A 9 27.32 -4.51 23.59
N ALA A 10 28.08 -3.73 22.83
CA ALA A 10 27.52 -2.65 22.00
C ALA A 10 27.36 -3.00 20.50
N ALA A 11 27.78 -4.19 20.05
CA ALA A 11 27.84 -4.53 18.62
C ALA A 11 26.73 -5.48 18.13
N LEU A 12 25.72 -5.77 18.96
CA LEU A 12 24.57 -6.60 18.60
C LEU A 12 23.28 -5.88 18.99
N LEU A 13 23.10 -4.64 18.51
CA LEU A 13 21.74 -4.18 18.30
C LEU A 13 21.22 -5.00 17.11
N PRO A 14 20.22 -5.89 17.29
CA PRO A 14 19.53 -6.43 16.13
C PRO A 14 19.09 -5.21 15.33
N SER A 15 19.50 -5.12 14.07
CA SER A 15 18.93 -4.12 13.16
C SER A 15 17.45 -4.47 13.02
N CYS A 16 16.63 -3.90 13.90
CA CYS A 16 15.20 -4.14 13.91
C CYS A 16 14.68 -3.69 12.55
N ILE A 17 14.31 -4.66 11.73
CA ILE A 17 13.65 -4.39 10.46
C ILE A 17 12.20 -4.07 10.78
N HIS A 18 11.80 -2.83 10.56
CA HIS A 18 10.43 -2.39 10.74
C HIS A 18 9.67 -2.56 9.44
N THR A 19 8.43 -3.02 9.54
CA THR A 19 7.51 -3.17 8.41
C THR A 19 6.23 -2.44 8.75
N SER A 20 5.84 -1.48 7.93
CA SER A 20 4.56 -0.79 8.05
C SER A 20 3.67 -1.14 6.86
N VAL A 21 2.38 -1.30 7.15
CA VAL A 21 1.35 -1.56 6.16
C VAL A 21 0.24 -0.53 6.33
N ALA A 22 0.09 0.35 5.35
CA ALA A 22 -0.91 1.41 5.37
C ALA A 22 -1.98 1.15 4.30
N PRO A 23 -3.28 1.04 4.66
CA PRO A 23 -4.34 0.98 3.66
C PRO A 23 -4.37 2.31 2.89
N VAL A 24 -4.65 2.24 1.59
CA VAL A 24 -4.94 3.46 0.84
C VAL A 24 -6.29 3.98 1.31
N ALA A 25 -6.28 5.21 1.82
CA ALA A 25 -7.44 5.86 2.42
C ALA A 25 -7.68 7.24 1.82
N ASN A 26 -8.92 7.71 1.93
CA ASN A 26 -9.29 9.09 1.61
C ASN A 26 -8.69 10.06 2.68
N PRO A 27 -8.80 11.39 2.49
CA PRO A 27 -8.28 12.37 3.45
C PRO A 27 -8.90 12.28 4.86
N GLU A 28 -10.04 11.63 5.01
CA GLU A 28 -10.73 11.40 6.30
C GLU A 28 -10.23 10.13 7.01
N GLY A 29 -9.26 9.41 6.41
CA GLY A 29 -8.75 8.15 6.95
C GLY A 29 -9.62 6.93 6.65
N VAL A 30 -10.64 7.07 5.80
CA VAL A 30 -11.51 5.96 5.39
C VAL A 30 -10.83 5.18 4.27
N PRO A 31 -10.58 3.85 4.43
CA PRO A 31 -10.04 3.03 3.37
C PRO A 31 -10.88 3.09 2.10
N VAL A 32 -10.24 2.95 0.94
CA VAL A 32 -10.91 3.00 -0.35
C VAL A 32 -10.71 1.73 -1.15
N VAL A 33 -11.64 1.49 -2.07
CA VAL A 33 -11.47 0.53 -3.15
C VAL A 33 -11.44 1.25 -4.50
N ILE A 34 -10.71 0.69 -5.44
CA ILE A 34 -10.56 1.21 -6.80
C ILE A 34 -11.31 0.26 -7.74
N ARG A 35 -12.21 0.79 -8.56
CA ARG A 35 -12.86 0.01 -9.61
C ARG A 35 -11.81 -0.43 -10.63
N ILE A 36 -11.76 -1.74 -10.89
CA ILE A 36 -10.84 -2.31 -11.88
C ILE A 36 -11.46 -2.08 -13.27
N PRO A 37 -10.82 -1.29 -14.14
CA PRO A 37 -11.36 -0.99 -15.46
C PRO A 37 -11.40 -2.24 -16.34
N GLY A 38 -12.41 -2.34 -17.20
CA GLY A 38 -12.53 -3.45 -18.16
C GLY A 38 -12.93 -4.80 -17.57
N VAL A 39 -13.20 -4.89 -16.26
CA VAL A 39 -13.62 -6.14 -15.60
C VAL A 39 -15.09 -6.07 -15.24
N ARG A 40 -15.87 -7.03 -15.76
CA ARG A 40 -17.31 -7.13 -15.47
C ARG A 40 -17.55 -7.71 -14.08
N PRO A 41 -18.70 -7.41 -13.44
CA PRO A 41 -19.15 -8.13 -12.26
C PRO A 41 -19.16 -9.65 -12.51
N GLY A 42 -18.77 -10.45 -11.51
CA GLY A 42 -18.65 -11.90 -11.58
C GLY A 42 -17.38 -12.41 -12.25
N GLN A 43 -16.58 -11.55 -12.88
CA GLN A 43 -15.33 -11.93 -13.52
C GLN A 43 -14.15 -11.76 -12.57
N LYS A 44 -13.30 -12.79 -12.46
CA LYS A 44 -12.03 -12.66 -11.77
C LYS A 44 -11.11 -11.76 -12.60
N PRO A 45 -10.61 -10.63 -12.05
CA PRO A 45 -9.69 -9.78 -12.78
C PRO A 45 -8.39 -10.55 -13.07
N ALA A 46 -7.91 -10.41 -14.30
CA ALA A 46 -6.64 -10.96 -14.71
C ALA A 46 -5.50 -10.16 -14.04
N LYS A 47 -4.33 -10.78 -13.83
CA LYS A 47 -3.19 -10.12 -13.17
C LYS A 47 -2.75 -8.87 -13.94
N GLU A 48 -2.90 -8.91 -15.26
CA GLU A 48 -2.54 -7.87 -16.21
C GLU A 48 -3.38 -6.60 -16.01
N HIS A 49 -4.66 -6.74 -15.65
CA HIS A 49 -5.52 -5.58 -15.37
C HIS A 49 -5.10 -4.85 -14.09
N ILE A 50 -4.70 -5.62 -13.07
CA ILE A 50 -4.18 -5.04 -11.82
C ILE A 50 -2.82 -4.38 -12.07
N ALA A 51 -1.91 -5.07 -12.76
CA ALA A 51 -0.59 -4.55 -13.07
C ALA A 51 -0.64 -3.28 -13.93
N ALA A 52 -1.53 -3.22 -14.94
CA ALA A 52 -1.72 -2.03 -15.76
C ALA A 52 -2.27 -0.84 -14.95
N MET A 53 -3.18 -1.11 -14.02
CA MET A 53 -3.71 -0.10 -13.11
C MET A 53 -2.62 0.39 -12.15
N GLU A 54 -1.89 -0.50 -11.49
CA GLU A 54 -0.80 -0.16 -10.57
C GLU A 54 0.29 0.65 -11.26
N LYS A 55 0.74 0.22 -12.45
CA LYS A 55 1.71 0.95 -13.26
C LYS A 55 1.25 2.39 -13.53
N LYS A 56 -0.01 2.59 -13.91
CA LYS A 56 -0.55 3.93 -14.17
C LYS A 56 -0.62 4.79 -12.90
N ILE A 57 -0.89 4.17 -11.75
CA ILE A 57 -0.88 4.86 -10.45
C ILE A 57 0.55 5.24 -10.07
N GLU A 58 1.51 4.32 -10.20
CA GLU A 58 2.93 4.54 -9.93
C GLU A 58 3.53 5.65 -10.80
N GLU A 59 3.23 5.66 -12.10
CA GLU A 59 3.65 6.74 -13.01
C GLU A 59 3.17 8.12 -12.53
N GLY A 60 1.96 8.18 -11.94
CA GLY A 60 1.41 9.40 -11.34
C GLY A 60 1.99 9.78 -9.98
N ILE A 61 2.67 8.86 -9.28
CA ILE A 61 3.37 9.12 -8.01
C ILE A 61 4.82 9.55 -8.28
N VAL A 62 5.53 8.83 -9.15
CA VAL A 62 6.99 8.94 -9.37
C VAL A 62 7.40 10.16 -10.19
N GLY A 63 6.45 10.88 -10.79
CA GLY A 63 6.61 12.20 -11.42
C GLY A 63 8.05 12.58 -11.84
N LYS A 64 8.55 12.08 -12.98
CA LYS A 64 9.80 12.49 -13.68
C LYS A 64 11.09 12.67 -12.83
N SER A 65 11.15 12.20 -11.60
CA SER A 65 12.31 12.36 -10.71
C SER A 65 12.51 11.07 -9.94
N ALA A 66 12.95 10.03 -10.64
CA ALA A 66 13.42 8.82 -10.00
C ALA A 66 14.58 9.20 -9.06
N PRO A 67 14.60 8.73 -7.80
CA PRO A 67 15.75 8.96 -6.93
C PRO A 67 17.00 8.36 -7.58
N ALA A 68 18.07 9.14 -7.61
CA ALA A 68 19.29 8.82 -8.35
C ALA A 68 20.01 7.54 -7.86
N LYS A 69 19.66 7.01 -6.68
CA LYS A 69 20.08 5.69 -6.17
C LYS A 69 19.03 5.13 -5.20
N PRO A 70 18.81 3.80 -5.16
CA PRO A 70 17.99 3.17 -4.12
C PRO A 70 18.65 3.34 -2.76
N ASP A 71 17.88 3.79 -1.76
CA ASP A 71 18.32 3.91 -0.38
C ASP A 71 18.51 2.49 0.22
N PRO A 72 19.72 2.10 0.65
CA PRO A 72 19.99 0.76 1.18
C PRO A 72 19.25 0.46 2.49
N ALA A 73 18.75 1.47 3.21
CA ALA A 73 17.92 1.28 4.39
C ALA A 73 16.48 0.88 4.04
N VAL A 74 16.00 1.16 2.81
CA VAL A 74 14.68 0.74 2.33
C VAL A 74 14.82 -0.62 1.64
N LEU A 75 14.41 -1.68 2.36
CA LEU A 75 14.55 -3.06 1.89
C LEU A 75 13.46 -3.47 0.89
N ALA A 76 12.24 -2.96 1.07
CA ALA A 76 11.14 -3.16 0.15
C ALA A 76 10.12 -2.02 0.24
N MET A 77 9.59 -1.60 -0.90
CA MET A 77 8.48 -0.68 -0.99
C MET A 77 7.60 -1.10 -2.17
N GLY A 78 6.29 -1.14 -1.97
CA GLY A 78 5.35 -1.47 -3.04
C GLY A 78 3.91 -1.45 -2.56
N THR A 79 3.02 -1.87 -3.45
CA THR A 79 1.61 -2.08 -3.13
C THR A 79 1.25 -3.56 -3.16
N ILE A 80 0.47 -3.95 -2.17
CA ILE A 80 -0.26 -5.21 -2.18
C ILE A 80 -1.73 -4.88 -2.16
N GLY A 81 -2.58 -5.78 -2.63
CA GLY A 81 -4.00 -5.54 -2.49
C GLY A 81 -4.82 -6.75 -2.89
N ARG A 82 -6.04 -6.77 -2.40
CA ARG A 82 -7.01 -7.80 -2.77
C ARG A 82 -7.91 -7.29 -3.86
N PHE A 83 -8.37 -8.20 -4.69
CA PHE A 83 -9.40 -7.90 -5.66
C PHE A 83 -10.61 -8.81 -5.50
N GLY A 84 -11.78 -8.31 -5.86
CA GLY A 84 -13.02 -9.08 -5.82
C GLY A 84 -14.23 -8.24 -6.21
N GLU A 85 -15.38 -8.89 -6.37
CA GLU A 85 -16.64 -8.18 -6.58
C GLU A 85 -17.08 -7.49 -5.28
N VAL A 86 -17.51 -6.22 -5.40
CA VAL A 86 -18.17 -5.47 -4.33
C VAL A 86 -19.49 -4.91 -4.84
N ARG A 87 -20.38 -4.61 -3.89
CA ARG A 87 -21.66 -3.94 -4.16
C ARG A 87 -21.71 -2.61 -3.40
N THR A 88 -22.12 -1.53 -4.07
CA THR A 88 -22.40 -0.24 -3.42
C THR A 88 -23.72 -0.31 -2.67
N LYS A 89 -23.93 0.62 -1.72
CA LYS A 89 -25.23 0.83 -1.05
C LYS A 89 -26.37 1.15 -2.03
N ARG A 90 -26.05 1.67 -3.22
CA ARG A 90 -27.01 1.94 -4.30
C ARG A 90 -27.29 0.71 -5.18
N GLY A 91 -26.66 -0.42 -4.89
CA GLY A 91 -26.90 -1.70 -5.57
C GLY A 91 -25.99 -1.99 -6.77
N GLU A 92 -25.12 -1.05 -7.16
CA GLU A 92 -24.16 -1.22 -8.25
C GLU A 92 -23.10 -2.27 -7.89
N LYS A 93 -22.83 -3.20 -8.81
CA LYS A 93 -21.80 -4.23 -8.65
C LYS A 93 -20.59 -3.94 -9.53
N PHE A 94 -19.39 -4.22 -9.05
CA PHE A 94 -18.17 -4.15 -9.85
C PHE A 94 -16.99 -4.90 -9.23
N ALA A 95 -16.00 -5.21 -10.07
CA ALA A 95 -14.71 -5.70 -9.60
C ALA A 95 -13.89 -4.54 -9.02
N ALA A 96 -13.49 -4.70 -7.77
CA ALA A 96 -12.76 -3.71 -6.99
C ALA A 96 -11.38 -4.24 -6.60
N TYR A 97 -10.43 -3.33 -6.45
CA TYR A 97 -9.11 -3.54 -5.88
C TYR A 97 -8.99 -2.74 -4.59
N ALA A 98 -8.52 -3.36 -3.51
CA ALA A 98 -8.31 -2.74 -2.21
C ALA A 98 -6.80 -2.68 -1.92
N PRO A 99 -6.11 -1.59 -2.29
CA PRO A 99 -4.67 -1.48 -2.14
C PRO A 99 -4.22 -1.13 -0.72
N MET A 100 -3.06 -1.63 -0.36
CA MET A 100 -2.29 -1.35 0.84
C MET A 100 -0.84 -1.11 0.43
N VAL A 101 -0.24 -0.05 0.95
CA VAL A 101 1.19 0.22 0.80
C VAL A 101 1.95 -0.56 1.85
N VAL A 102 3.04 -1.20 1.45
CA VAL A 102 3.97 -1.88 2.34
C VAL A 102 5.33 -1.22 2.23
N ILE A 103 5.91 -0.84 3.37
CA ILE A 103 7.29 -0.39 3.45
C ILE A 103 8.01 -1.25 4.48
N ARG A 104 9.15 -1.81 4.08
CA ARG A 104 10.06 -2.57 4.94
C ARG A 104 11.41 -1.90 4.93
N SER A 105 11.92 -1.54 6.11
CA SER A 105 13.13 -0.74 6.24
C SER A 105 13.82 -0.97 7.58
N THR A 106 15.11 -0.62 7.65
CA THR A 106 15.88 -0.54 8.91
C THR A 106 15.76 0.82 9.61
N TYR A 107 15.01 1.78 9.06
CA TYR A 107 14.67 3.03 9.74
C TYR A 107 13.78 2.79 10.98
N PRO A 108 13.75 3.73 11.95
CA PRO A 108 12.85 3.66 13.10
C PRO A 108 11.37 3.49 12.68
N GLU A 109 10.61 2.73 13.47
CA GLU A 109 9.19 2.41 13.20
C GLU A 109 8.35 3.63 12.83
N GLU A 110 8.44 4.72 13.60
CA GLU A 110 7.69 5.96 13.34
C GLU A 110 7.99 6.57 11.95
N MET A 111 9.23 6.43 11.46
CA MET A 111 9.59 6.90 10.13
C MET A 111 9.01 5.99 9.04
N VAL A 112 9.03 4.68 9.27
CA VAL A 112 8.45 3.69 8.36
C VAL A 112 6.93 3.85 8.27
N ASP A 113 6.25 4.08 9.40
CA ASP A 113 4.82 4.37 9.46
C ASP A 113 4.45 5.66 8.74
N ARG A 114 5.20 6.74 9.02
CA ARG A 114 5.00 8.02 8.33
C ARG A 114 5.20 7.86 6.81
N ALA A 115 6.25 7.14 6.40
CA ALA A 115 6.52 6.89 4.99
C ALA A 115 5.40 6.06 4.33
N ALA A 116 4.88 5.05 5.02
CA ALA A 116 3.77 4.22 4.52
C ALA A 116 2.50 5.07 4.36
N GLY A 117 2.18 5.91 5.34
CA GLY A 117 1.05 6.84 5.28
C GLY A 117 1.17 7.88 4.15
N LEU A 118 2.34 8.49 3.99
CA LEU A 118 2.60 9.46 2.90
C LEU A 118 2.49 8.80 1.52
N THR A 119 3.05 7.61 1.38
CA THR A 119 2.98 6.83 0.14
C THR A 119 1.55 6.38 -0.16
N ALA A 120 0.79 5.95 0.85
CA ALA A 120 -0.62 5.60 0.71
C ALA A 120 -1.47 6.81 0.29
N ALA A 121 -1.20 8.00 0.85
CA ALA A 121 -1.86 9.23 0.45
C ALA A 121 -1.49 9.65 -0.98
N ALA A 122 -0.23 9.49 -1.40
CA ALA A 122 0.20 9.73 -2.78
C ALA A 122 -0.49 8.76 -3.75
N TYR A 123 -0.58 7.49 -3.37
CA TYR A 123 -1.30 6.46 -4.11
C TYR A 123 -2.78 6.83 -4.27
N TYR A 124 -3.47 7.23 -3.20
CA TYR A 124 -4.85 7.71 -3.28
C TYR A 124 -5.01 8.87 -4.27
N ARG A 125 -4.14 9.89 -4.18
CA ARG A 125 -4.19 11.06 -5.06
C ARG A 125 -4.00 10.68 -6.53
N SER A 126 -3.08 9.77 -6.81
CA SER A 126 -2.83 9.28 -8.18
C SER A 126 -3.99 8.41 -8.68
N ALA A 127 -4.47 7.47 -7.87
CA ALA A 127 -5.61 6.62 -8.16
C ALA A 127 -6.87 7.43 -8.51
N LYS A 128 -7.20 8.47 -7.72
CA LYS A 128 -8.36 9.34 -7.94
C LYS A 128 -8.30 10.10 -9.26
N LYS A 129 -7.12 10.39 -9.79
CA LYS A 129 -6.95 11.07 -11.09
C LYS A 129 -7.24 10.15 -12.28
N HIS A 130 -7.04 8.85 -12.12
CA HIS A 130 -7.04 7.90 -13.24
C HIS A 130 -8.18 6.89 -13.18
N PHE A 131 -8.78 6.68 -12.01
CA PHE A 131 -9.74 5.61 -11.76
C PHE A 131 -10.87 6.07 -10.85
N GLN A 132 -11.98 5.32 -10.87
CA GLN A 132 -13.08 5.52 -9.94
C GLN A 132 -12.71 4.90 -8.58
N VAL A 133 -12.63 5.77 -7.57
CA VAL A 133 -12.29 5.40 -6.19
C VAL A 133 -13.55 5.51 -5.34
N THR A 134 -13.85 4.48 -4.56
CA THR A 134 -15.04 4.40 -3.71
C THR A 134 -14.63 4.16 -2.26
N PRO A 135 -15.03 5.00 -1.30
CA PRO A 135 -14.84 4.72 0.13
C PRO A 135 -15.52 3.43 0.55
N VAL A 136 -14.91 2.66 1.45
CA VAL A 136 -15.52 1.41 1.95
C VAL A 136 -16.85 1.65 2.66
N THR A 137 -17.08 2.86 3.19
CA THR A 137 -18.33 3.29 3.82
C THR A 137 -19.50 3.40 2.83
N GLU A 138 -19.24 3.49 1.53
CA GLU A 138 -20.25 3.50 0.47
C GLU A 138 -20.61 2.10 -0.04
N LEU A 139 -19.90 1.08 0.44
CA LEU A 139 -20.15 -0.32 0.08
C LEU A 139 -21.24 -0.93 0.97
N ALA A 140 -22.12 -1.73 0.36
CA ALA A 140 -23.09 -2.57 1.05
C ALA A 140 -22.47 -3.88 1.56
N SER A 141 -21.38 -4.31 0.92
CA SER A 141 -20.61 -5.50 1.27
C SER A 141 -19.19 -5.07 1.64
N PRO A 142 -18.60 -5.56 2.74
CA PRO A 142 -17.21 -5.25 3.06
C PRO A 142 -16.28 -5.73 1.93
N PRO A 143 -15.13 -5.08 1.73
CA PRO A 143 -14.12 -5.56 0.79
C PRO A 143 -13.72 -7.01 1.12
N PRO A 144 -13.29 -7.81 0.13
CA PRO A 144 -13.03 -9.24 0.30
C PRO A 144 -12.11 -9.51 1.50
N LYS A 145 -12.55 -10.39 2.42
CA LYS A 145 -11.77 -10.82 3.58
C LYS A 145 -10.57 -11.68 3.13
N ASN A 146 -9.45 -11.57 3.86
CA ASN A 146 -8.32 -12.52 3.74
C ASN A 146 -8.89 -13.92 4.04
N LYS A 147 -8.78 -14.86 3.10
CA LYS A 147 -8.57 -16.24 3.53
C LYS A 147 -7.06 -16.34 3.85
N PRO A 148 -6.68 -16.78 5.06
CA PRO A 148 -5.28 -17.05 5.38
C PRO A 148 -4.69 -18.10 4.43
#